data_AF-X1UN93-F1
#
_entry.id   AF-X1UN93-F1
#
_cell.length_a   1.000
_cell.length_b   1.000
_cell.length_c   1.000
_cell.angle_alpha   90.00
_cell.angle_beta   90.00
_cell.angle_gamma   90.00
#
_symmetry.space_group_name_H-M   'P 1'
#
loop_
_entity.id
_entity.type
_entity.pdbx_description
1 polymer ?
#
loop_
_entity_poly.entity_id
_entity_poly.type
_entity_poly.pdbx_seq_one_letter_code
_entity_poly.pdbx_strand_id
1 'polypeptide(L)'
;LFNNSKIIVSTPQVIKNDVERGRYDLKQVSLIIFDEAHRTRGNYAYCFISNEYLNTCKDPLVLGLTASPGKSYFHIQQLCNNLFIENVIFKTYEDKDVKQYIYDIDMYLEFVDLPIKVLELSAIWYNLFEKFLRFFIEKKLIPPNKRYYSKLDFLGISRDLTLSLRYNSDYLPELSEEEYQNALYFQSPRIIDLVKENSLNIESIYSYSSSCISLLHGKDLLESQNISLFETFLEKIEYKSGHDILSILECK
;
A
#
# COMPACT_ATOMS: atom_id res chain seq x y z
N LEU A 1 -32.02 12.90 -18.78
CA LEU A 1 -30.75 12.60 -19.48
C LEU A 1 -30.62 11.09 -19.67
N PHE A 2 -30.52 10.29 -18.60
CA PHE A 2 -30.34 8.83 -18.66
C PHE A 2 -31.34 8.13 -19.59
N ASN A 3 -32.65 8.29 -19.36
CA ASN A 3 -33.71 7.61 -20.13
C ASN A 3 -33.77 7.99 -21.63
N ASN A 4 -33.15 9.09 -22.03
CA ASN A 4 -33.16 9.55 -23.43
C ASN A 4 -31.81 9.30 -24.13
N SER A 5 -30.80 8.79 -23.42
CA SER A 5 -29.47 8.52 -23.95
C SER A 5 -29.35 7.05 -24.37
N LYS A 6 -28.71 6.80 -25.50
CA LYS A 6 -28.39 5.44 -25.95
C LYS A 6 -27.05 4.94 -25.43
N ILE A 7 -26.11 5.85 -25.18
CA ILE A 7 -24.76 5.57 -24.69
C ILE A 7 -24.46 6.58 -23.59
N ILE A 8 -23.93 6.09 -22.47
CA ILE A 8 -23.56 6.91 -21.32
C ILE A 8 -22.15 6.51 -20.92
N VAL A 9 -21.27 7.49 -20.81
CA VAL A 9 -19.92 7.34 -20.26
C VAL A 9 -19.87 8.18 -18.99
N SER A 10 -19.51 7.58 -17.86
CA SER A 10 -19.51 8.25 -16.58
C SER A 10 -18.52 7.60 -15.63
N THR A 11 -18.03 8.38 -14.67
CA THR A 11 -17.26 7.84 -13.54
C THR A 11 -18.17 6.99 -12.65
N PRO A 12 -17.68 5.88 -12.07
CA PRO A 12 -18.53 4.96 -11.32
C PRO A 12 -19.16 5.58 -10.07
N GLN A 13 -18.53 6.56 -9.46
CA GLN A 13 -19.07 7.24 -8.28
C GLN A 13 -20.38 7.97 -8.60
N VAL A 14 -20.49 8.57 -9.78
CA VAL A 14 -21.72 9.25 -10.21
C VAL A 14 -22.84 8.24 -10.44
N ILE A 15 -22.55 7.14 -11.16
CA ILE A 15 -23.53 6.08 -11.39
C ILE A 15 -24.01 5.47 -10.08
N LYS A 16 -23.08 5.09 -9.19
CA LYS A 16 -23.41 4.55 -7.87
C LYS A 16 -24.34 5.50 -7.09
N ASN A 17 -23.95 6.76 -6.95
CA ASN A 17 -24.71 7.73 -6.16
C ASN A 17 -26.11 7.98 -6.72
N ASP A 18 -26.26 8.03 -8.05
CA ASP A 18 -27.55 8.29 -8.68
C ASP A 18 -28.49 7.06 -8.58
N VAL A 19 -27.94 5.85 -8.71
CA VAL A 19 -28.67 4.59 -8.51
C VAL A 19 -29.11 4.45 -7.05
N GLU A 20 -28.21 4.69 -6.08
CA GLU A 20 -28.55 4.67 -4.64
C GLU A 20 -29.63 5.70 -4.27
N ARG A 21 -29.64 6.86 -4.94
CA ARG A 21 -30.66 7.90 -4.76
C ARG A 21 -31.94 7.64 -5.55
N GLY A 22 -32.04 6.54 -6.29
CA GLY A 22 -33.22 6.16 -7.07
C GLY A 22 -33.54 7.11 -8.23
N ARG A 23 -32.54 7.83 -8.76
CA ARG A 23 -32.74 8.76 -9.89
C ARG A 23 -33.01 8.03 -11.21
N TYR A 24 -32.44 6.83 -11.35
CA TYR A 24 -32.69 5.87 -12.43
C TYR A 24 -32.27 4.48 -11.95
N ASP A 25 -32.72 3.45 -12.68
CA ASP A 25 -32.30 2.07 -12.46
C ASP A 25 -31.54 1.51 -13.68
N LEU A 26 -30.90 0.36 -13.51
CA LEU A 26 -30.08 -0.27 -14.54
C LEU A 26 -30.86 -1.35 -15.33
N LYS A 27 -32.19 -1.44 -15.16
CA LYS A 27 -33.02 -2.53 -15.73
C LYS A 27 -33.05 -2.54 -17.25
N GLN A 28 -32.95 -1.35 -17.86
CA GLN A 28 -32.98 -1.16 -19.31
C GLN A 28 -31.58 -1.06 -19.94
N VAL A 29 -30.52 -1.24 -19.14
CA VAL A 29 -29.14 -1.22 -19.64
C VAL A 29 -28.82 -2.59 -20.24
N SER A 30 -28.43 -2.63 -21.50
CA SER A 30 -28.11 -3.88 -22.20
C SER A 30 -26.67 -4.34 -22.03
N LEU A 31 -25.74 -3.44 -21.73
CA LEU A 31 -24.32 -3.73 -21.58
C LEU A 31 -23.68 -2.71 -20.64
N ILE A 32 -22.86 -3.19 -19.70
CA ILE A 32 -21.93 -2.35 -18.93
C ILE A 32 -20.49 -2.73 -19.27
N ILE A 33 -19.69 -1.73 -19.64
CA ILE A 33 -18.26 -1.86 -19.86
C ILE A 33 -17.52 -1.25 -18.68
N PHE A 34 -16.77 -2.07 -17.96
CA PHE A 34 -15.91 -1.64 -16.86
C PHE A 34 -14.49 -1.45 -17.38
N ASP A 35 -14.10 -0.19 -17.58
CA ASP A 35 -12.71 0.15 -17.89
C ASP A 35 -11.84 0.09 -16.63
N GLU A 36 -10.59 -0.35 -16.79
CA GLU A 36 -9.68 -0.71 -15.70
C GLU A 36 -10.34 -1.63 -14.66
N ALA A 37 -10.96 -2.71 -15.15
CA ALA A 37 -11.74 -3.67 -14.39
C ALA A 37 -10.99 -4.21 -13.15
N HIS A 38 -9.65 -4.24 -13.17
CA HIS A 38 -8.84 -4.66 -12.03
C HIS A 38 -9.07 -3.85 -10.74
N ARG A 39 -9.73 -2.70 -10.81
CA ARG A 39 -10.16 -1.87 -9.67
C ARG A 39 -11.38 -2.42 -8.93
N THR A 40 -12.12 -3.39 -9.47
CA THR A 40 -13.32 -3.98 -8.84
C THR A 40 -12.95 -4.88 -7.66
N ARG A 41 -12.50 -4.27 -6.55
CA ARG A 41 -12.17 -4.94 -5.29
C ARG A 41 -12.58 -4.09 -4.10
N GLY A 42 -12.82 -4.75 -2.97
CA GLY A 42 -13.25 -4.08 -1.74
C GLY A 42 -14.48 -3.21 -1.97
N ASN A 43 -14.44 -1.98 -1.46
CA ASN A 43 -15.56 -1.04 -1.49
C ASN A 43 -15.59 -0.15 -2.75
N TYR A 44 -14.90 -0.55 -3.83
CA TYR A 44 -14.93 0.22 -5.06
C TYR A 44 -16.33 0.22 -5.69
N ALA A 45 -16.71 1.35 -6.30
CA ALA A 45 -18.07 1.56 -6.80
C ALA A 45 -18.49 0.55 -7.88
N TYR A 46 -17.54 -0.02 -8.63
CA TYR A 46 -17.84 -1.10 -9.57
C TYR A 46 -18.49 -2.33 -8.91
N CYS A 47 -18.09 -2.71 -7.69
CA CYS A 47 -18.67 -3.85 -6.98
C CYS A 47 -20.17 -3.63 -6.70
N PHE A 48 -20.56 -2.40 -6.36
CA PHE A 48 -21.96 -2.06 -6.16
C PHE A 48 -22.73 -2.09 -7.48
N ILE A 49 -22.19 -1.44 -8.52
CA ILE A 49 -22.84 -1.33 -9.82
C ILE A 49 -23.05 -2.70 -10.47
N SER A 50 -22.07 -3.60 -10.41
CA SER A 50 -22.19 -4.94 -10.98
C SER A 50 -23.29 -5.76 -10.29
N ASN A 51 -23.32 -5.74 -8.95
CA ASN A 51 -24.36 -6.43 -8.18
C ASN A 51 -25.76 -5.86 -8.47
N GLU A 52 -25.93 -4.53 -8.43
CA GLU A 52 -27.20 -3.90 -8.76
C GLU A 52 -27.63 -4.20 -10.19
N TYR A 53 -26.69 -4.20 -11.14
CA TYR A 53 -26.99 -4.49 -12.54
C TYR A 53 -27.52 -5.91 -12.73
N LEU A 54 -26.88 -6.91 -12.13
CA LEU A 54 -27.35 -8.30 -12.24
C LEU A 54 -28.65 -8.58 -11.50
N ASN A 55 -28.88 -7.91 -10.37
CA ASN A 55 -30.10 -8.10 -9.60
C ASN A 55 -31.31 -7.46 -10.29
N THR A 56 -31.11 -6.42 -11.10
CA THR A 56 -32.19 -5.62 -11.68
C THR A 56 -32.40 -5.86 -13.17
N CYS A 57 -31.34 -6.10 -13.93
CA CYS A 57 -31.44 -6.34 -15.37
C CYS A 57 -31.83 -7.79 -15.67
N LYS A 58 -32.74 -7.97 -16.63
CA LYS A 58 -33.25 -9.30 -17.02
C LYS A 58 -32.23 -10.13 -17.79
N ASP A 59 -31.42 -9.46 -18.62
CA ASP A 59 -30.42 -10.10 -19.48
C ASP A 59 -29.13 -9.27 -19.46
N PRO A 60 -28.36 -9.37 -18.36
CA PRO A 60 -27.21 -8.51 -18.15
C PRO A 60 -26.00 -8.97 -18.97
N LEU A 61 -25.33 -8.02 -19.62
CA LEU A 61 -24.04 -8.26 -20.28
C LEU A 61 -22.96 -7.37 -19.67
N VAL A 62 -21.85 -8.00 -19.26
CA VAL A 62 -20.72 -7.32 -18.64
C VAL A 62 -19.45 -7.55 -19.45
N LEU A 63 -18.72 -6.47 -19.74
CA LEU A 63 -17.40 -6.51 -20.35
C LEU A 63 -16.39 -5.79 -19.44
N GLY A 64 -15.39 -6.51 -18.97
CA GLY A 64 -14.27 -5.92 -18.23
C GLY A 64 -13.06 -5.70 -19.14
N LEU A 65 -12.54 -4.48 -19.19
CA LEU A 65 -11.30 -4.14 -19.90
C LEU A 65 -10.19 -3.90 -18.87
N THR A 66 -9.05 -4.55 -19.04
CA THR A 66 -7.89 -4.31 -18.18
C THR A 66 -6.60 -4.77 -18.85
N ALA A 67 -5.51 -4.02 -18.65
CA ALA A 67 -4.18 -4.46 -19.05
C ALA A 67 -3.66 -5.62 -18.16
N SER A 68 -4.12 -5.69 -16.91
CA SER A 68 -3.79 -6.78 -15.98
C SER A 68 -4.89 -6.98 -14.95
N PRO A 69 -5.50 -8.18 -14.84
CA PRO A 69 -6.57 -8.44 -13.87
C PRO A 69 -6.07 -8.60 -12.42
N GLY A 70 -4.76 -8.77 -12.20
CA GLY A 70 -4.15 -8.93 -10.89
C GLY A 70 -2.86 -9.74 -10.91
N LYS A 71 -2.11 -9.71 -9.79
CA LYS A 71 -0.81 -10.40 -9.65
C LYS A 71 -0.92 -11.84 -9.11
N SER A 72 -2.08 -12.26 -8.63
CA SER A 72 -2.28 -13.61 -8.08
C SER A 72 -3.61 -14.20 -8.53
N TYR A 73 -3.66 -15.53 -8.61
CA TYR A 73 -4.87 -16.27 -8.97
C TYR A 73 -6.07 -15.87 -8.11
N PHE A 74 -5.87 -15.77 -6.78
CA PHE A 74 -6.89 -15.34 -5.84
C PHE A 74 -7.50 -13.98 -6.22
N HIS A 75 -6.66 -13.00 -6.53
CA HIS A 75 -7.11 -11.66 -6.91
C HIS A 75 -7.85 -11.63 -8.25
N ILE A 76 -7.45 -12.47 -9.21
CA ILE A 76 -8.13 -12.59 -10.50
C ILE A 76 -9.49 -13.24 -10.29
N GLN A 77 -9.58 -14.30 -9.49
CA GLN A 77 -10.84 -14.96 -9.17
C GLN A 77 -11.80 -14.00 -8.47
N GLN A 78 -11.32 -13.22 -7.50
CA GLN A 78 -12.14 -12.23 -6.80
C GLN A 78 -12.70 -11.19 -7.78
N LEU A 79 -11.89 -10.71 -8.72
CA LEU A 79 -12.35 -9.80 -9.78
C LEU A 79 -13.44 -10.45 -10.64
N CYS A 80 -13.21 -11.69 -11.11
CA CYS A 80 -14.17 -12.41 -11.93
C CYS A 80 -15.49 -12.61 -11.19
N ASN A 81 -15.46 -12.96 -9.90
CA ASN A 81 -16.66 -13.10 -9.08
C ASN A 81 -17.40 -11.77 -8.91
N ASN A 82 -16.68 -10.67 -8.66
CA ASN A 82 -17.31 -9.36 -8.43
C ASN A 82 -17.98 -8.80 -9.69
N LEU A 83 -17.44 -9.10 -10.87
CA LEU A 83 -18.00 -8.67 -12.17
C LEU A 83 -18.83 -9.76 -12.85
N PHE A 84 -18.94 -10.94 -12.23
CA PHE A 84 -19.65 -12.11 -12.74
C PHE A 84 -19.17 -12.51 -14.15
N ILE A 85 -17.84 -12.53 -14.30
CA ILE A 85 -17.17 -12.89 -15.55
C ILE A 85 -17.17 -14.41 -15.69
N GLU A 86 -17.72 -14.88 -16.81
CA GLU A 86 -17.72 -16.30 -17.16
C GLU A 86 -16.51 -16.70 -18.01
N ASN A 87 -16.03 -15.78 -18.86
CA ASN A 87 -14.94 -16.04 -19.80
C ASN A 87 -13.89 -14.93 -19.74
N VAL A 88 -12.62 -15.34 -19.70
CA VAL A 88 -11.48 -14.43 -19.75
C VAL A 88 -10.73 -14.65 -21.05
N ILE A 89 -10.64 -13.61 -21.87
CA ILE A 89 -9.83 -13.60 -23.09
C ILE A 89 -8.53 -12.87 -22.78
N PHE A 90 -7.41 -13.58 -22.89
CA PHE A 90 -6.08 -13.02 -22.70
C PHE A 90 -5.37 -12.88 -24.04
N LYS A 91 -4.70 -11.74 -24.24
CA LYS A 91 -3.90 -11.46 -25.43
C LYS A 91 -2.56 -10.87 -25.02
N THR A 92 -1.52 -11.29 -25.74
CA THR A 92 -0.14 -10.83 -25.61
C THR A 92 0.34 -10.25 -26.93
N TYR A 93 1.46 -9.52 -26.89
CA TYR A 93 2.13 -9.02 -28.09
C TYR A 93 2.67 -10.14 -29.00
N GLU A 94 2.79 -11.38 -28.50
CA GLU A 94 3.27 -12.53 -29.25
C GLU A 94 2.17 -13.24 -30.05
N ASP A 95 0.90 -12.98 -29.73
CA ASP A 95 -0.23 -13.65 -30.39
C ASP A 95 -0.28 -13.32 -31.88
N LYS A 96 -0.59 -14.32 -32.72
CA LYS A 96 -0.55 -14.20 -34.19
C LYS A 96 -1.41 -13.04 -34.73
N ASP A 97 -2.55 -12.79 -34.10
CA ASP A 97 -3.47 -11.71 -34.47
C ASP A 97 -3.05 -10.33 -33.95
N VAL A 98 -2.10 -10.26 -33.01
CA VAL A 98 -1.58 -9.02 -32.42
C VAL A 98 -0.20 -8.66 -32.96
N LYS A 99 0.71 -9.63 -33.07
CA LYS A 99 2.13 -9.47 -33.40
C LYS A 99 2.38 -8.65 -34.66
N GLN A 100 1.53 -8.78 -35.67
CA GLN A 100 1.63 -8.02 -36.93
C GLN A 100 1.45 -6.49 -36.77
N TYR A 101 0.87 -6.06 -35.64
CA TYR A 101 0.62 -4.65 -35.32
C TYR A 101 1.60 -4.10 -34.27
N ILE A 102 2.51 -4.93 -33.75
CA ILE A 102 3.53 -4.54 -32.78
C ILE A 102 4.78 -4.13 -33.55
N TYR A 103 5.23 -2.90 -33.30
CA TYR A 103 6.50 -2.39 -33.83
C TYR A 103 7.61 -2.62 -32.80
N ASP A 104 8.76 -3.09 -33.27
CA ASP A 104 9.94 -3.24 -32.43
C ASP A 104 10.42 -1.86 -31.95
N ILE A 105 10.79 -1.78 -30.67
CA ILE A 105 11.36 -0.58 -30.06
C ILE A 105 12.82 -0.90 -29.74
N ASP A 106 13.74 -0.19 -30.39
CA ASP A 106 15.16 -0.28 -30.07
C ASP A 106 15.42 0.35 -28.70
N MET A 107 15.82 -0.47 -27.73
CA MET A 107 16.17 -0.02 -26.37
C MET A 107 17.68 0.12 -26.25
N TYR A 108 18.15 1.35 -26.07
CA TYR A 108 19.54 1.65 -25.78
C TYR A 108 19.71 1.91 -24.28
N LEU A 109 20.32 0.95 -23.58
CA LEU A 109 20.68 1.09 -22.17
C LEU A 109 22.09 1.64 -22.05
N GLU A 110 22.23 2.90 -21.67
CA GLU A 110 23.52 3.49 -21.30
C GLU A 110 23.70 3.39 -19.79
N PHE A 111 24.67 2.59 -19.37
CA PHE A 111 25.06 2.51 -17.97
C PHE A 111 26.01 3.66 -17.66
N VAL A 112 25.69 4.42 -16.60
CA VAL A 112 26.53 5.53 -16.12
C VAL A 112 27.22 5.10 -14.85
N ASP A 113 28.55 5.24 -14.83
CA ASP A 113 29.32 4.99 -13.62
C ASP A 113 29.02 6.05 -12.56
N LEU A 114 28.72 5.59 -11.34
CA LEU A 114 28.53 6.49 -10.22
C LEU A 114 29.89 7.03 -9.73
N PRO A 115 30.02 8.34 -9.48
CA PRO A 115 31.24 8.90 -8.91
C PRO A 115 31.59 8.23 -7.59
N ILE A 116 32.89 8.04 -7.33
CA ILE A 116 33.41 7.36 -6.12
C ILE A 116 32.81 7.94 -4.84
N LYS A 117 32.69 9.28 -4.74
CA LYS A 117 32.08 9.96 -3.59
C LYS A 117 30.63 9.53 -3.33
N VAL A 118 29.85 9.27 -4.37
CA VAL A 118 28.46 8.81 -4.24
C VAL A 118 28.42 7.38 -3.72
N LEU A 119 29.34 6.53 -4.18
CA LEU A 119 29.48 5.16 -3.69
C LEU A 119 29.90 5.13 -2.22
N GLU A 120 30.85 5.98 -1.82
CA GLU A 120 31.29 6.13 -0.42
C GLU A 120 30.12 6.57 0.48
N LEU A 121 29.36 7.59 0.07
CA LEU A 121 28.18 8.05 0.82
C LEU A 121 27.10 6.97 0.90
N SER A 122 26.85 6.24 -0.19
CA SER A 122 25.89 5.13 -0.22
C SER A 122 26.30 4.01 0.75
N ALA A 123 27.60 3.69 0.81
CA ALA A 123 28.13 2.70 1.74
C ALA A 123 27.97 3.15 3.20
N ILE A 124 28.28 4.42 3.51
CA ILE A 124 28.07 4.98 4.86
C ILE A 124 26.60 4.88 5.26
N TRP A 125 25.69 5.28 4.36
CA TRP A 125 24.25 5.22 4.60
C TRP A 125 23.77 3.80 4.86
N TYR A 126 24.19 2.86 4.02
CA TYR A 126 23.82 1.46 4.14
C TYR A 126 24.34 0.84 5.44
N ASN A 127 25.61 1.08 5.79
CA ASN A 127 26.19 0.58 7.04
C ASN A 127 25.47 1.13 8.27
N LEU A 128 25.08 2.41 8.24
CA LEU A 128 24.31 3.03 9.33
C LEU A 128 22.93 2.40 9.45
N PHE A 129 22.22 2.20 8.33
CA PHE A 129 20.93 1.52 8.32
C PHE A 129 21.06 0.07 8.79
N GLU A 130 22.06 -0.66 8.32
CA GLU A 130 22.32 -2.06 8.67
C GLU A 130 22.57 -2.21 10.17
N LYS A 131 23.29 -1.27 10.80
CA LYS A 131 23.51 -1.24 12.25
C LYS A 131 22.21 -1.28 13.04
N PHE A 132 21.21 -0.48 12.65
CA PHE A 132 19.89 -0.49 13.32
C PHE A 132 19.05 -1.70 12.90
N LEU A 133 19.11 -2.11 11.62
CA LEU A 133 18.39 -3.27 11.11
C LEU A 133 18.80 -4.57 11.83
N ARG A 134 20.08 -4.75 12.14
CA ARG A 134 20.60 -5.93 12.84
C ARG A 134 19.88 -6.19 14.15
N PHE A 135 19.55 -5.14 14.92
CA PHE A 135 18.74 -5.27 16.14
C PHE A 135 17.41 -5.98 15.87
N PHE A 136 16.69 -5.60 14.81
CA PHE A 136 15.40 -6.22 14.49
C PHE A 136 15.52 -7.66 13.99
N ILE A 137 16.58 -7.97 13.25
CA ILE A 137 16.84 -9.32 12.75
C ILE A 137 17.25 -10.25 13.89
N GLU A 138 18.22 -9.85 14.72
CA GLU A 138 18.70 -10.63 15.85
C GLU A 138 17.60 -10.92 16.87
N LYS A 139 16.71 -9.94 17.11
CA LYS A 139 15.56 -10.08 17.99
C LYS A 139 14.35 -10.73 17.32
N LYS A 140 14.49 -11.23 16.08
CA LYS A 140 13.44 -11.91 15.30
C LYS A 140 12.15 -11.09 15.12
N LEU A 141 12.27 -9.76 15.17
CA LEU A 141 11.15 -8.84 14.95
C LEU A 141 10.85 -8.66 13.45
N ILE A 142 11.85 -8.86 12.59
CA ILE A 142 11.71 -8.86 11.13
C ILE A 142 12.42 -10.08 10.56
N PRO A 143 11.87 -10.74 9.51
CA PRO A 143 12.56 -11.83 8.84
C PRO A 143 13.90 -11.38 8.21
N PRO A 144 14.94 -12.22 8.29
CA PRO A 144 16.19 -11.99 7.58
C PRO A 144 16.01 -12.09 6.06
N ASN A 145 16.95 -11.54 5.30
CA ASN A 145 17.09 -11.71 3.86
C ASN A 145 15.89 -11.23 3.00
N LYS A 146 15.18 -10.18 3.43
CA LYS A 146 14.22 -9.52 2.54
C LYS A 146 14.97 -8.86 1.39
N ARG A 147 14.38 -8.90 0.17
CA ARG A 147 14.91 -8.17 -0.99
C ARG A 147 15.10 -6.67 -0.71
N TYR A 148 14.20 -6.10 0.10
CA TYR A 148 14.31 -4.74 0.64
C TYR A 148 13.54 -4.64 1.96
N TYR A 149 13.98 -3.73 2.83
CA TYR A 149 13.30 -3.35 4.06
C TYR A 149 12.70 -1.95 3.88
N SER A 150 11.41 -1.81 4.13
CA SER A 150 10.65 -0.58 3.88
C SER A 150 10.29 0.15 5.17
N LYS A 151 9.92 1.43 5.07
CA LYS A 151 9.39 2.19 6.22
C LYS A 151 8.20 1.50 6.87
N LEU A 152 7.37 0.84 6.06
CA LEU A 152 6.18 0.11 6.54
C LEU A 152 6.55 -1.05 7.47
N ASP A 153 7.72 -1.68 7.31
CA ASP A 153 8.15 -2.76 8.18
C ASP A 153 8.35 -2.26 9.62
N PHE A 154 9.02 -1.12 9.78
CA PHE A 154 9.29 -0.52 11.09
C PHE A 154 8.07 0.20 11.67
N LEU A 155 7.28 0.87 10.83
CA LEU A 155 5.99 1.46 11.23
C LEU A 155 5.01 0.37 11.71
N GLY A 156 4.97 -0.77 11.02
CA GLY A 156 4.18 -1.93 11.42
C GLY A 156 4.55 -2.41 12.82
N ILE A 157 5.85 -2.60 13.09
CA ILE A 157 6.32 -3.01 14.43
C ILE A 157 5.93 -1.99 15.50
N SER A 158 6.17 -0.71 15.26
CA SER A 158 5.82 0.33 16.24
C SER A 158 4.31 0.39 16.48
N ARG A 159 3.49 0.26 15.43
CA ARG A 159 2.03 0.21 15.55
C ARG A 159 1.57 -1.00 16.34
N ASP A 160 2.04 -2.19 15.97
CA ASP A 160 1.62 -3.44 16.58
C ASP A 160 2.05 -3.53 18.06
N LEU A 161 3.24 -3.01 18.40
CA LEU A 161 3.69 -2.86 19.78
C LEU A 161 2.80 -1.87 20.56
N THR A 162 2.43 -0.75 19.94
CA THR A 162 1.53 0.26 20.55
C THR A 162 0.15 -0.31 20.84
N LEU A 163 -0.43 -1.04 19.88
CA LEU A 163 -1.71 -1.72 20.06
C LEU A 163 -1.59 -2.77 21.18
N SER A 164 -0.51 -3.57 21.16
CA SER A 164 -0.27 -4.59 22.19
C SER A 164 -0.17 -4.00 23.60
N LEU A 165 0.47 -2.84 23.77
CA LEU A 165 0.57 -2.17 25.07
C LEU A 165 -0.77 -1.62 25.54
N ARG A 166 -1.58 -1.05 24.63
CA ARG A 166 -2.92 -0.55 24.97
C ARG A 166 -3.85 -1.67 25.40
N TYR A 167 -3.86 -2.80 24.69
CA TYR A 167 -4.80 -3.90 24.97
C TYR A 167 -4.31 -4.90 26.03
N ASN A 168 -3.03 -4.87 26.43
CA ASN A 168 -2.54 -5.62 27.61
C ASN A 168 -2.74 -4.88 28.94
N SER A 169 -2.97 -3.57 28.91
CA SER A 169 -3.41 -2.83 30.08
C SER A 169 -4.93 -3.03 30.18
N ASP A 170 -5.45 -3.55 31.29
CA ASP A 170 -6.89 -3.80 31.52
C ASP A 170 -7.81 -2.55 31.46
N TYR A 171 -7.31 -1.44 30.94
CA TYR A 171 -8.07 -0.23 30.65
C TYR A 171 -8.47 -0.23 29.17
N LEU A 172 -9.74 -0.55 28.89
CA LEU A 172 -10.39 -0.10 27.64
C LEU A 172 -10.83 1.36 27.85
N PRO A 173 -10.20 2.35 27.21
CA PRO A 173 -10.81 3.67 27.10
C PRO A 173 -12.01 3.60 26.14
N GLU A 174 -12.82 4.66 26.08
CA GLU A 174 -13.80 4.86 25.01
C GLU A 174 -13.08 4.87 23.65
N LEU A 175 -13.01 3.71 22.99
CA LEU A 175 -12.38 3.54 21.69
C LEU A 175 -13.22 4.26 20.62
N SER A 176 -12.56 5.02 19.73
CA SER A 176 -13.21 5.50 18.50
C SER A 176 -13.61 4.32 17.60
N GLU A 177 -14.57 4.52 16.67
CA GLU A 177 -14.99 3.45 15.75
C GLU A 177 -13.82 2.84 14.96
N GLU A 178 -12.83 3.67 14.59
CA GLU A 178 -11.62 3.23 13.88
C GLU A 178 -10.73 2.35 14.76
N GLU A 179 -10.61 2.67 16.06
CA GLU A 179 -9.88 1.86 17.03
C GLU A 179 -10.60 0.53 17.36
N TYR A 180 -11.93 0.53 17.33
CA TYR A 180 -12.75 -0.68 17.51
C TYR A 180 -12.56 -1.67 16.36
N GLN A 181 -12.54 -1.17 15.12
CA GLN A 181 -12.24 -1.99 13.93
C GLN A 181 -10.82 -2.54 13.99
N ASN A 182 -9.83 -1.72 14.35
CA ASN A 182 -8.45 -2.17 14.52
C ASN A 182 -8.30 -3.26 15.59
N ALA A 183 -9.04 -3.17 16.70
CA ALA A 183 -9.08 -4.22 17.73
C ALA A 183 -9.71 -5.52 17.22
N LEU A 184 -10.84 -5.45 16.51
CA LEU A 184 -11.57 -6.62 15.99
C LEU A 184 -10.78 -7.41 14.94
N TYR A 185 -9.93 -6.73 14.14
CA TYR A 185 -9.06 -7.37 13.15
C TYR A 185 -7.65 -7.71 13.65
N PHE A 186 -7.32 -7.37 14.91
CA PHE A 186 -6.02 -7.68 15.50
C PHE A 186 -5.94 -9.18 15.84
N GLN A 187 -5.51 -9.99 14.86
CA GLN A 187 -5.43 -11.45 15.01
C GLN A 187 -4.01 -11.99 15.29
N SER A 188 -3.09 -11.22 15.86
CA SER A 188 -1.76 -11.78 16.18
C SER A 188 -1.05 -11.16 17.38
N PRO A 189 -0.99 -11.86 18.53
CA PRO A 189 0.04 -11.61 19.52
C PRO A 189 1.29 -12.41 19.09
N ARG A 190 2.27 -11.71 18.54
CA ARG A 190 3.64 -12.25 18.35
C ARG A 190 4.67 -11.27 18.84
N ILE A 191 4.51 -9.98 18.55
CA ILE A 191 5.51 -8.98 18.92
C ILE A 191 5.60 -8.82 20.44
N ILE A 192 4.47 -8.73 21.15
CA ILE A 192 4.52 -8.59 22.63
C ILE A 192 5.05 -9.85 23.32
N ASP A 193 4.74 -11.03 22.78
CA ASP A 193 5.25 -12.29 23.31
C ASP A 193 6.75 -12.40 23.04
N LEU A 194 7.22 -12.05 21.85
CA LEU A 194 8.66 -11.96 21.54
C LEU A 194 9.37 -10.93 22.43
N VAL A 195 8.74 -9.79 22.71
CA VAL A 195 9.28 -8.76 23.61
C VAL A 195 9.39 -9.28 25.05
N LYS A 196 8.36 -9.97 25.55
CA LYS A 196 8.34 -10.57 26.89
C LYS A 196 9.33 -11.72 27.00
N GLU A 197 9.31 -12.66 26.06
CA GLU A 197 10.19 -13.84 26.01
C GLU A 197 11.66 -13.47 25.92
N ASN A 198 12.01 -12.43 25.17
CA ASN A 198 13.40 -11.99 24.98
C ASN A 198 13.80 -10.81 25.88
N SER A 199 12.97 -10.44 26.86
CA SER A 199 13.19 -9.30 27.78
C SER A 199 13.66 -8.02 27.07
N LEU A 200 12.97 -7.66 25.97
CA LEU A 200 13.37 -6.54 25.13
C LEU A 200 12.94 -5.20 25.74
N ASN A 201 13.84 -4.23 25.70
CA ASN A 201 13.52 -2.86 26.07
C ASN A 201 12.63 -2.22 24.98
N ILE A 202 11.40 -1.87 25.36
CA ILE A 202 10.38 -1.30 24.47
C ILE A 202 10.82 0.05 23.90
N GLU A 203 11.46 0.90 24.70
CA GLU A 203 11.94 2.22 24.27
C GLU A 203 13.01 2.07 23.17
N SER A 204 13.88 1.07 23.28
CA SER A 204 14.90 0.75 22.29
C SER A 204 14.26 0.32 20.96
N ILE A 205 13.16 -0.43 21.00
CA ILE A 205 12.40 -0.82 19.81
C ILE A 205 11.84 0.42 19.11
N TYR A 206 11.16 1.31 19.85
CA TYR A 206 10.64 2.55 19.26
C TYR A 206 11.74 3.47 18.73
N SER A 207 12.82 3.63 19.49
CA SER A 207 13.95 4.47 19.11
C SER A 207 14.65 3.97 17.84
N TYR A 208 14.93 2.67 17.75
CA TYR A 208 15.56 2.10 16.56
C TYR A 208 14.60 2.04 15.37
N SER A 209 13.30 1.84 15.60
CA SER A 209 12.29 1.95 14.53
C SER A 209 12.28 3.37 13.97
N SER A 210 12.27 4.40 14.83
CA SER A 210 12.34 5.81 14.43
C SER A 210 13.61 6.11 13.63
N SER A 211 14.75 5.56 14.06
CA SER A 211 16.04 5.69 13.37
C SER A 211 15.99 5.06 11.96
N CYS A 212 15.50 3.83 11.84
CA CYS A 212 15.32 3.15 10.55
C CYS A 212 14.36 3.91 9.63
N ILE A 213 13.21 4.39 10.16
CA ILE A 213 12.23 5.16 9.38
C ILE A 213 12.86 6.46 8.86
N SER A 214 13.63 7.15 9.70
CA SER A 214 14.32 8.39 9.35
C SER A 214 15.37 8.15 8.26
N LEU A 215 16.19 7.11 8.39
CA LEU A 215 17.19 6.74 7.37
C LEU A 215 16.55 6.31 6.05
N LEU A 216 15.44 5.58 6.07
CA LEU A 216 14.74 5.24 4.84
C LEU A 216 14.07 6.47 4.23
N HIS A 217 13.52 7.36 5.05
CA HIS A 217 12.92 8.59 4.54
C HIS A 217 13.94 9.52 3.91
N GLY A 218 15.10 9.72 4.55
CA GLY A 218 16.20 10.52 4.00
C GLY A 218 16.68 9.97 2.65
N LYS A 219 16.79 8.64 2.54
CA LYS A 219 17.10 7.98 1.27
C LYS A 219 16.04 8.27 0.20
N ASP A 220 14.75 8.12 0.53
CA ASP A 220 13.66 8.40 -0.41
C ASP A 220 13.68 9.86 -0.90
N LEU A 221 14.02 10.82 -0.04
CA LEU A 221 14.14 12.23 -0.41
C LEU A 221 15.24 12.44 -1.45
N LEU A 222 16.39 11.76 -1.31
CA LEU A 222 17.49 11.83 -2.28
C LEU A 222 17.16 11.13 -3.61
N GLU A 223 16.47 10.00 -3.57
CA GLU A 223 16.17 9.21 -4.79
C GLU A 223 15.01 9.76 -5.61
N SER A 224 14.00 10.33 -4.95
CA SER A 224 12.72 10.68 -5.58
C SER A 224 12.33 12.16 -5.51
N GLN A 225 13.02 12.96 -4.70
CA GLN A 225 12.66 14.35 -4.45
C GLN A 225 13.84 15.32 -4.64
N ASN A 226 13.70 16.52 -4.10
CA ASN A 226 14.66 17.60 -4.22
C ASN A 226 15.70 17.55 -3.08
N ILE A 227 16.96 17.83 -3.41
CA ILE A 227 18.05 17.94 -2.44
C ILE A 227 17.77 18.97 -1.33
N SER A 228 17.04 20.05 -1.64
CA SER A 228 16.65 21.05 -0.63
C SER A 228 15.75 20.48 0.46
N LEU A 229 14.85 19.55 0.12
CA LEU A 229 13.99 18.87 1.09
C LEU A 229 14.80 17.93 1.98
N PHE A 230 15.85 17.31 1.42
CA PHE A 230 16.78 16.50 2.18
C PHE A 230 17.62 17.36 3.15
N GLU A 231 18.10 18.52 2.73
CA GLU A 231 18.81 19.47 3.61
C GLU A 231 17.91 19.92 4.78
N THR A 232 16.68 20.36 4.49
CA THR A 232 15.71 20.72 5.55
C THR A 232 15.41 19.55 6.49
N PHE A 233 15.40 18.32 5.97
CA PHE A 233 15.23 17.12 6.79
C PHE A 233 16.42 16.90 7.74
N LEU A 234 17.66 17.10 7.26
CA LEU A 234 18.86 17.01 8.10
C LEU A 234 18.86 18.07 9.20
N GLU A 235 18.54 19.32 8.89
CA GLU A 235 18.42 20.40 9.87
C GLU A 235 17.41 20.05 10.99
N LYS A 236 16.28 19.45 10.63
CA LYS A 236 15.28 19.00 11.60
C LYS A 236 15.78 17.87 12.50
N ILE A 237 16.56 16.93 11.96
CA ILE A 237 17.18 15.86 12.75
C ILE A 237 18.20 16.46 13.72
N GLU A 238 19.06 17.35 13.24
CA GLU A 238 20.08 18.03 14.04
C GLU A 238 19.43 18.81 15.19
N TYR A 239 18.40 19.61 14.89
CA TYR A 239 17.63 20.35 15.89
C TYR A 239 17.04 19.45 16.98
N LYS A 240 16.43 18.32 16.60
CA LYS A 240 15.87 17.35 17.56
C LYS A 240 16.95 16.73 18.43
N SER A 241 18.07 16.32 17.85
CA SER A 241 19.19 15.75 18.60
C SER A 241 19.77 16.75 19.61
N GLY A 242 19.84 18.04 19.28
CA GLY A 242 20.28 19.08 20.18
C GLY A 242 19.35 19.31 21.37
N HIS A 243 18.03 19.22 21.15
CA HIS A 243 17.03 19.37 22.22
C HIS A 243 17.00 18.15 23.16
N ASP A 244 17.15 16.93 22.63
CA ASP A 244 17.21 15.72 23.45
C ASP A 244 18.45 15.75 24.37
N ILE A 245 19.60 16.25 23.90
CA ILE A 245 20.81 16.40 24.73
C ILE A 245 20.63 17.47 25.82
N LEU A 246 20.03 18.63 25.49
CA LEU A 246 19.74 19.70 26.46
C LEU A 246 18.76 19.25 27.55
N SER A 247 17.69 18.55 27.18
CA SER A 247 16.71 18.03 28.13
C SER A 247 17.30 16.96 29.09
N ILE A 248 18.28 16.17 28.63
CA ILE A 248 19.01 15.21 29.49
C ILE A 248 19.98 15.93 30.45
N LEU A 249 20.54 17.07 30.05
CA LEU A 249 21.42 17.89 30.89
C LEU A 249 20.67 18.71 31.95
N GLU A 250 19.45 19.15 31.65
CA GLU A 250 18.59 19.88 32.61
C GLU A 250 17.90 18.98 33.65
N CYS A 251 17.89 17.65 33.44
CA CYS A 251 17.36 16.66 34.39
C CYS A 251 18.42 16.05 35.34
N LYS A 252 19.64 16.59 35.40
CA LYS A 252 20.68 16.22 36.39
C LYS A 252 20.90 17.32 37.42
#